data_AF-A0A2Z4FPB3-F1
#
_entry.id   AF-A0A2Z4FPB3-F1
#
_cell.length_a   1.000
_cell.length_b   1.000
_cell.length_c   1.000
_cell.angle_alpha   90.00
_cell.angle_beta   90.00
_cell.angle_gamma   90.00
#
_symmetry.space_group_name_H-M   'P 1'
#
loop_
_entity.id
_entity.type
_entity.pdbx_description
1 polymer ?
#
loop_
_entity_poly.entity_id
_entity_poly.type
_entity_poly.pdbx_seq_one_letter_code
_entity_poly.pdbx_strand_id
1 'polypeptide(L)'
;MTRNQSFEHLPTYIISASELDPYFYALYKWYPDVYIGAKHPVSEERIEKTNQFLERGMKYFPRDHRLPETAASNYIGYSADAPAPRRLRESIKAIEYLQYAAKLPGASSNVPFLLDYFYGRKARLEAELSDGENPSAAPSTTLSENEKETYLRLYLLAPDPHTRARLAGLLSRYGIDENTAFERARDYTQRLQTEHTQRLNYLPVDLWSTIVNPKEFDSATATPSR
;
A
#
# COMPACT_ATOMS: atom_id res chain seq x y z
N MET A 1 -28.16 16.67 -28.37
CA MET A 1 -28.59 15.62 -27.43
C MET A 1 -27.65 14.44 -27.54
N THR A 2 -26.60 14.40 -26.71
CA THR A 2 -25.72 13.23 -26.59
C THR A 2 -26.50 12.14 -25.88
N ARG A 3 -26.66 10.97 -26.53
CA ARG A 3 -27.24 9.78 -25.89
C ARG A 3 -26.39 9.45 -24.67
N ASN A 4 -26.98 9.59 -23.49
CA ASN A 4 -26.41 9.15 -22.23
C ASN A 4 -26.46 7.61 -22.24
N GLN A 5 -25.49 6.96 -22.91
CA GLN A 5 -25.39 5.50 -22.90
C GLN A 5 -25.05 5.08 -21.48
N SER A 6 -25.89 4.25 -20.86
CA SER A 6 -25.62 3.77 -19.51
C SER A 6 -24.38 2.89 -19.56
N PHE A 7 -23.38 3.21 -18.74
CA PHE A 7 -22.17 2.40 -18.58
C PHE A 7 -22.42 1.17 -17.70
N GLU A 8 -23.66 0.68 -17.63
CA GLU A 8 -24.10 -0.36 -16.70
C GLU A 8 -23.43 -1.71 -16.97
N HIS A 9 -23.03 -1.98 -18.21
CA HIS A 9 -22.38 -3.23 -18.60
C HIS A 9 -20.85 -3.21 -18.47
N LEU A 10 -20.23 -2.03 -18.37
CA LEU A 10 -18.76 -1.94 -18.29
C LEU A 10 -18.16 -2.70 -17.10
N PRO A 11 -18.75 -2.69 -15.89
CA PRO A 11 -18.21 -3.46 -14.77
C PRO A 11 -18.20 -4.96 -15.06
N THR A 12 -19.27 -5.50 -15.66
CA THR A 12 -19.35 -6.91 -16.06
C THR A 12 -18.27 -7.24 -17.09
N TYR A 13 -18.09 -6.38 -18.09
CA TYR A 13 -17.04 -6.57 -19.09
C TYR A 13 -15.64 -6.59 -18.47
N ILE A 14 -15.34 -5.65 -17.56
CA ILE A 14 -14.04 -5.60 -16.87
C ILE A 14 -13.82 -6.86 -16.02
N ILE A 15 -14.85 -7.34 -15.31
CA ILE A 15 -14.75 -8.59 -14.53
C ILE A 15 -14.45 -9.77 -15.45
N SER A 16 -15.22 -9.97 -16.51
CA SER A 16 -15.00 -11.08 -17.45
C SER A 16 -13.63 -10.99 -18.14
N ALA A 17 -13.18 -9.79 -18.51
CA ALA A 17 -11.85 -9.59 -19.07
C ALA A 17 -10.74 -9.93 -18.07
N SER A 18 -10.91 -9.62 -16.78
CA SER A 18 -9.94 -9.96 -15.73
C SER A 18 -9.91 -11.45 -15.40
N GLU A 19 -10.99 -12.18 -15.68
CA GLU A 19 -11.03 -13.64 -15.52
C GLU A 19 -10.32 -14.35 -16.68
N LEU A 20 -10.39 -13.77 -17.90
CA LEU A 20 -9.68 -14.27 -19.07
C LEU A 20 -8.17 -13.93 -19.03
N ASP A 21 -7.82 -12.72 -18.61
CA ASP A 21 -6.44 -12.27 -18.43
C ASP A 21 -6.27 -11.51 -17.10
N PRO A 22 -5.96 -12.22 -16.00
CA PRO A 22 -5.76 -11.58 -14.69
C PRO A 22 -4.47 -10.75 -14.61
N TYR A 23 -3.56 -10.88 -15.58
CA TYR A 23 -2.33 -10.08 -15.65
C TYR A 23 -2.52 -8.79 -16.46
N PHE A 24 -3.72 -8.51 -16.97
CA PHE A 24 -4.02 -7.24 -17.63
C PHE A 24 -4.29 -6.11 -16.62
N TYR A 25 -3.21 -5.54 -16.07
CA TYR A 25 -3.23 -4.54 -15.00
C TYR A 25 -4.19 -3.35 -15.21
N ALA A 26 -4.35 -2.90 -16.46
CA ALA A 26 -5.18 -1.76 -16.81
C ALA A 26 -6.62 -1.88 -16.29
N LEU A 27 -7.15 -3.11 -16.21
CA LEU A 27 -8.48 -3.40 -15.69
C LEU A 27 -8.62 -3.02 -14.21
N TYR A 28 -7.63 -3.34 -13.38
CA TYR A 28 -7.61 -3.01 -11.95
C TYR A 28 -7.51 -1.51 -11.70
N LYS A 29 -6.79 -0.79 -12.57
CA LYS A 29 -6.73 0.67 -12.52
C LYS A 29 -8.07 1.32 -12.87
N TRP A 30 -8.76 0.83 -13.89
CA TRP A 30 -9.98 1.45 -14.42
C TRP A 30 -11.25 1.07 -13.67
N TYR A 31 -11.28 -0.11 -13.04
CA TYR A 31 -12.49 -0.63 -12.41
C TYR A 31 -13.08 0.31 -11.34
N PRO A 32 -12.29 0.93 -10.43
CA PRO A 32 -12.83 1.89 -9.47
C PRO A 32 -13.53 3.07 -10.14
N ASP A 33 -12.90 3.69 -11.13
CA ASP A 33 -13.47 4.85 -11.85
C ASP A 33 -14.80 4.50 -12.52
N VAL A 34 -14.87 3.33 -13.14
CA VAL A 34 -16.07 2.85 -13.83
C VAL A 34 -17.15 2.45 -12.83
N TYR A 35 -16.82 1.69 -11.78
CA TYR A 35 -17.83 1.10 -10.90
C TYR A 35 -18.35 2.08 -9.84
N ILE A 36 -17.46 2.92 -9.30
CA ILE A 36 -17.83 3.98 -8.34
C ILE A 36 -18.40 5.18 -9.09
N GLY A 37 -17.76 5.62 -10.19
CA GLY A 37 -18.17 6.82 -10.94
C GLY A 37 -19.45 6.67 -11.76
N ALA A 38 -19.88 5.45 -12.11
CA ALA A 38 -21.07 5.26 -12.93
C ALA A 38 -22.40 5.63 -12.26
N LYS A 39 -22.47 5.74 -10.93
CA LYS A 39 -23.73 6.04 -10.24
C LYS A 39 -23.52 6.76 -8.91
N HIS A 40 -24.21 7.89 -8.76
CA HIS A 40 -24.34 8.62 -7.49
C HIS A 40 -25.77 8.49 -6.94
N PRO A 41 -25.95 8.39 -5.61
CA PRO A 41 -24.90 8.26 -4.59
C PRO A 41 -24.20 6.88 -4.64
N VAL A 42 -22.95 6.84 -4.17
CA VAL A 42 -22.15 5.60 -4.11
C VAL A 42 -22.59 4.78 -2.90
N SER A 43 -23.02 3.53 -3.11
CA SER A 43 -23.45 2.64 -2.03
C SER A 43 -22.27 1.91 -1.36
N GLU A 44 -22.48 1.41 -0.12
CA GLU A 44 -21.50 0.54 0.58
C GLU A 44 -21.11 -0.66 -0.28
N GLU A 45 -22.12 -1.33 -0.85
CA GLU A 45 -21.93 -2.50 -1.70
C GLU A 45 -21.00 -2.21 -2.88
N ARG A 46 -21.08 -1.00 -3.47
CA ARG A 46 -20.21 -0.62 -4.59
C ARG A 46 -18.76 -0.43 -4.14
N ILE A 47 -18.55 0.22 -2.99
CA ILE A 47 -17.20 0.39 -2.41
C ILE A 47 -16.60 -0.99 -2.10
N GLU A 48 -17.35 -1.86 -1.45
CA GLU A 48 -16.91 -3.20 -1.06
C GLU A 48 -16.59 -4.08 -2.28
N LYS A 49 -17.46 -4.10 -3.29
CA LYS A 49 -17.19 -4.83 -4.55
C LYS A 49 -15.99 -4.26 -5.31
N THR A 50 -15.77 -2.94 -5.26
CA THR A 50 -14.56 -2.31 -5.84
C THR A 50 -13.32 -2.78 -5.12
N ASN A 51 -13.33 -2.75 -3.79
CA ASN A 51 -12.17 -3.14 -3.00
C ASN A 51 -11.88 -4.64 -3.11
N GLN A 52 -12.89 -5.50 -3.17
CA GLN A 52 -12.72 -6.93 -3.48
C GLN A 52 -12.10 -7.17 -4.87
N PHE A 53 -12.42 -6.34 -5.87
CA PHE A 53 -11.78 -6.41 -7.18
C PHE A 53 -10.30 -6.00 -7.09
N LEU A 54 -9.99 -4.92 -6.37
CA LEU A 54 -8.62 -4.47 -6.15
C LEU A 54 -7.79 -5.49 -5.35
N GLU A 55 -8.35 -6.11 -4.32
CA GLU A 55 -7.71 -7.17 -3.54
C GLU A 55 -7.35 -8.39 -4.41
N ARG A 56 -8.19 -8.74 -5.39
CA ARG A 56 -7.82 -9.75 -6.40
C ARG A 56 -6.61 -9.28 -7.19
N GLY A 57 -6.59 -8.02 -7.62
CA GLY A 57 -5.43 -7.41 -8.27
C GLY A 57 -4.16 -7.48 -7.43
N MET A 58 -4.25 -7.25 -6.11
CA MET A 58 -3.11 -7.34 -5.20
C MET A 58 -2.48 -8.74 -5.16
N LYS A 59 -3.25 -9.80 -5.46
CA LYS A 59 -2.71 -11.17 -5.58
C LYS A 59 -1.86 -11.36 -6.84
N TYR A 60 -2.26 -10.74 -7.96
CA TYR A 60 -1.53 -10.81 -9.24
C TYR A 60 -0.38 -9.81 -9.33
N PHE A 61 -0.50 -8.66 -8.65
CA PHE A 61 0.49 -7.58 -8.60
C PHE A 61 0.92 -7.27 -7.15
N PRO A 62 1.52 -8.23 -6.43
CA PRO A 62 1.81 -8.09 -4.98
C PRO A 62 2.87 -7.03 -4.64
N ARG A 63 3.51 -6.44 -5.65
CA ARG A 63 4.51 -5.37 -5.49
C ARG A 63 3.97 -3.99 -5.87
N ASP A 64 2.73 -3.91 -6.35
CA ASP A 64 2.14 -2.64 -6.76
C ASP A 64 1.45 -1.95 -5.57
N HIS A 65 2.04 -0.85 -5.12
CA HIS A 65 1.52 -0.02 -4.03
C HIS A 65 0.22 0.72 -4.40
N ARG A 66 -0.06 0.94 -5.69
CA ARG A 66 -1.19 1.77 -6.14
C ARG A 66 -2.53 1.09 -5.89
N LEU A 67 -2.57 -0.24 -5.99
CA LEU A 67 -3.79 -1.02 -5.74
C LEU A 67 -4.31 -0.84 -4.30
N PRO A 68 -3.51 -1.09 -3.24
CA PRO A 68 -3.95 -0.83 -1.87
C PRO A 68 -4.18 0.66 -1.59
N GLU A 69 -3.40 1.57 -2.15
CA GLU A 69 -3.66 3.02 -2.02
C GLU A 69 -5.03 3.42 -2.60
N THR A 70 -5.39 2.86 -3.76
CA THR A 70 -6.69 3.09 -4.40
C THR A 70 -7.82 2.50 -3.55
N ALA A 71 -7.63 1.28 -3.04
CA ALA A 71 -8.63 0.62 -2.17
C ALA A 71 -8.90 1.42 -0.89
N ALA A 72 -7.86 1.98 -0.27
CA ALA A 72 -8.00 2.88 0.87
C ALA A 72 -8.73 4.19 0.51
N SER A 73 -8.39 4.76 -0.65
CA SER A 73 -8.97 6.03 -1.13
C SER A 73 -10.48 5.92 -1.39
N ASN A 74 -10.98 4.74 -1.74
CA ASN A 74 -12.41 4.48 -1.90
C ASN A 74 -13.23 4.68 -0.61
N TYR A 75 -12.60 4.77 0.56
CA TYR A 75 -13.27 5.05 1.84
C TYR A 75 -13.28 6.55 2.21
N ILE A 76 -12.84 7.43 1.30
CA ILE A 76 -12.84 8.87 1.49
C ILE A 76 -14.14 9.48 0.93
N GLY A 77 -14.87 10.22 1.77
CA GLY A 77 -16.00 11.07 1.35
C GLY A 77 -17.34 10.36 1.11
N TYR A 78 -17.38 9.15 0.55
CA TYR A 78 -18.65 8.51 0.15
C TYR A 78 -19.57 8.08 1.31
N SER A 79 -19.02 7.98 2.52
CA SER A 79 -19.73 7.53 3.72
C SER A 79 -19.84 8.61 4.80
N ALA A 80 -19.73 9.89 4.43
CA ALA A 80 -19.75 11.00 5.39
C ALA A 80 -20.99 10.96 6.30
N ASP A 81 -22.17 10.66 5.72
CA ASP A 81 -23.45 10.61 6.42
C ASP A 81 -23.82 9.20 6.93
N ALA A 82 -22.92 8.23 6.79
CA ALA A 82 -23.18 6.86 7.24
C ALA A 82 -23.09 6.74 8.78
N PRO A 83 -23.79 5.77 9.40
CA PRO A 83 -23.70 5.52 10.84
C PRO A 83 -22.25 5.31 11.30
N ALA A 84 -21.92 5.80 12.50
CA ALA A 84 -20.56 5.71 13.07
C ALA A 84 -19.96 4.29 13.03
N PRO A 85 -20.70 3.20 13.34
CA PRO A 85 -20.15 1.85 13.27
C PRO A 85 -19.64 1.47 11.87
N ARG A 86 -20.33 1.93 10.82
CA ARG A 86 -19.89 1.70 9.44
C ARG A 86 -18.65 2.52 9.10
N ARG A 87 -18.66 3.83 9.39
CA ARG A 87 -17.52 4.73 9.16
C ARG A 87 -16.26 4.21 9.88
N LEU A 88 -16.42 3.57 11.04
CA LEU A 88 -15.32 2.98 11.81
C LEU A 88 -14.73 1.77 11.09
N ARG A 89 -15.57 0.82 10.64
CA ARG A 89 -15.12 -0.35 9.86
C ARG A 89 -14.35 0.08 8.60
N GLU A 90 -14.87 1.06 7.87
CA GLU A 90 -14.23 1.60 6.67
C GLU A 90 -12.88 2.25 6.99
N SER A 91 -12.78 2.98 8.12
CA SER A 91 -11.50 3.57 8.56
C SER A 91 -10.46 2.51 8.90
N ILE A 92 -10.87 1.41 9.56
CA ILE A 92 -9.98 0.28 9.88
C ILE A 92 -9.46 -0.37 8.59
N LYS A 93 -10.35 -0.70 7.63
CA LYS A 93 -9.93 -1.27 6.34
C LYS A 93 -9.00 -0.35 5.55
N ALA A 94 -9.27 0.96 5.55
CA ALA A 94 -8.40 1.92 4.88
C ALA A 94 -6.99 1.94 5.50
N ILE A 95 -6.89 1.87 6.84
CA ILE A 95 -5.61 1.74 7.55
C ILE A 95 -4.88 0.46 7.14
N GLU A 96 -5.57 -0.68 7.09
CA GLU A 96 -4.99 -1.97 6.68
C GLU A 96 -4.37 -1.91 5.27
N TYR A 97 -5.11 -1.36 4.30
CA TYR A 97 -4.59 -1.17 2.95
C TYR A 97 -3.40 -0.21 2.91
N LEU A 98 -3.46 0.92 3.61
CA LEU A 98 -2.35 1.88 3.61
C LEU A 98 -1.10 1.35 4.30
N GLN A 99 -1.26 0.56 5.37
CA GLN A 99 -0.14 -0.15 6.00
C GLN A 99 0.47 -1.18 5.06
N TYR A 100 -0.35 -1.88 4.27
CA TYR A 100 0.15 -2.78 3.24
C TYR A 100 0.90 -2.00 2.15
N ALA A 101 0.35 -0.89 1.65
CA ALA A 101 1.00 -0.01 0.68
C ALA A 101 2.35 0.53 1.19
N ALA A 102 2.40 1.01 2.44
CA ALA A 102 3.61 1.55 3.06
C ALA A 102 4.77 0.54 3.13
N LYS A 103 4.47 -0.76 3.06
CA LYS A 103 5.48 -1.83 3.06
C LYS A 103 6.05 -2.11 1.66
N LEU A 104 5.44 -1.59 0.60
CA LEU A 104 5.82 -1.85 -0.78
C LEU A 104 6.78 -0.78 -1.33
N PRO A 105 7.73 -1.16 -2.21
CA PRO A 105 8.59 -0.19 -2.88
C PRO A 105 7.80 0.80 -3.72
N GLY A 106 8.18 2.08 -3.66
CA GLY A 106 7.57 3.14 -4.45
C GLY A 106 6.23 3.66 -3.93
N ALA A 107 5.82 3.25 -2.73
CA ALA A 107 4.64 3.80 -2.05
C ALA A 107 4.61 5.33 -2.12
N SER A 108 3.43 5.90 -2.36
CA SER A 108 3.27 7.33 -2.54
C SER A 108 3.67 8.12 -1.29
N SER A 109 4.24 9.30 -1.49
CA SER A 109 4.51 10.26 -0.41
C SER A 109 3.24 10.70 0.33
N ASN A 110 2.06 10.42 -0.23
CA ASN A 110 0.76 10.70 0.40
C ASN A 110 0.33 9.65 1.42
N VAL A 111 0.87 8.42 1.37
CA VAL A 111 0.48 7.32 2.27
C VAL A 111 0.51 7.69 3.76
N PRO A 112 1.58 8.33 4.30
CA PRO A 112 1.61 8.69 5.71
C PRO A 112 0.53 9.70 6.11
N PHE A 113 0.15 10.60 5.21
CA PHE A 113 -0.88 11.61 5.50
C PHE A 113 -2.28 11.01 5.45
N LEU A 114 -2.51 10.04 4.55
CA LEU A 114 -3.75 9.27 4.54
C LEU A 114 -3.86 8.39 5.80
N LEU A 115 -2.75 7.78 6.25
CA LEU A 115 -2.71 7.06 7.53
C LEU A 115 -3.09 8.00 8.69
N ASP A 116 -2.47 9.18 8.79
CA ASP A 116 -2.77 10.17 9.84
C ASP A 116 -4.26 10.56 9.84
N TYR A 117 -4.81 10.80 8.65
CA TYR A 117 -6.23 11.08 8.47
C TYR A 117 -7.12 9.95 9.01
N PHE A 118 -6.87 8.70 8.61
CA PHE A 118 -7.71 7.58 9.03
C PHE A 118 -7.52 7.21 10.50
N TYR A 119 -6.32 7.38 11.07
CA TYR A 119 -6.12 7.23 12.52
C TYR A 119 -6.90 8.25 13.32
N GLY A 120 -6.83 9.53 12.93
CA GLY A 120 -7.62 10.57 13.56
C GLY A 120 -9.13 10.33 13.41
N ARG A 121 -9.57 9.86 12.23
CA ARG A 121 -10.98 9.49 11.99
C ARG A 121 -11.41 8.32 12.86
N LYS A 122 -10.61 7.25 12.95
CA LYS A 122 -10.84 6.07 13.80
C LYS A 122 -10.99 6.46 15.26
N ALA A 123 -10.04 7.22 15.81
CA ALA A 123 -10.06 7.64 17.21
C ALA A 123 -11.31 8.47 17.56
N ARG A 124 -11.72 9.38 16.66
CA ARG A 124 -12.97 10.15 16.83
C ARG A 124 -14.22 9.26 16.84
N LEU A 125 -14.29 8.28 15.95
CA LEU A 125 -15.41 7.37 15.85
C LEU A 125 -15.48 6.41 17.04
N GLU A 126 -14.33 5.94 17.55
CA GLU A 126 -14.27 5.12 18.76
C GLU A 126 -14.75 5.89 19.99
N ALA A 127 -14.38 7.17 20.12
CA ALA A 127 -14.89 8.05 21.16
C ALA A 127 -16.40 8.30 21.01
N GLU A 128 -16.89 8.60 19.80
CA GLU A 128 -18.32 8.78 19.49
C GLU A 128 -19.16 7.56 19.92
N LEU A 129 -18.66 6.36 19.69
CA LEU A 129 -19.34 5.11 20.04
C LEU A 129 -19.23 4.74 21.52
N SER A 130 -18.19 5.22 22.21
CA SER A 130 -17.93 4.90 23.63
C SER A 130 -18.65 5.86 24.58
N ASP A 131 -18.67 7.16 24.26
CA ASP A 131 -19.03 8.19 25.22
C ASP A 131 -20.52 8.49 25.33
N GLY A 132 -21.38 8.00 24.42
CA GLY A 132 -22.85 8.05 24.51
C GLY A 132 -23.51 9.43 24.53
N GLU A 133 -22.99 10.42 25.27
CA GLU A 133 -23.64 11.67 25.64
C GLU A 133 -22.69 12.84 26.00
N ASN A 134 -21.34 12.71 26.06
CA ASN A 134 -20.47 13.87 26.39
C ASN A 134 -19.07 13.87 25.73
N PRO A 135 -18.87 14.55 24.58
CA PRO A 135 -17.58 14.65 23.90
C PRO A 135 -16.74 15.78 24.51
N SER A 136 -16.07 15.55 25.64
CA SER A 136 -15.33 16.62 26.36
C SER A 136 -13.80 16.61 26.19
N ALA A 137 -13.23 15.65 25.47
CA ALA A 137 -11.81 15.69 25.12
C ALA A 137 -11.60 15.25 23.68
N ALA A 138 -10.76 15.98 22.93
CA ALA A 138 -10.26 15.49 21.66
C ALA A 138 -9.54 14.16 21.93
N PRO A 139 -9.96 13.03 21.33
CA PRO A 139 -9.37 11.74 21.64
C PRO A 139 -7.88 11.78 21.29
N SER A 140 -7.03 11.49 22.28
CA SER A 140 -5.60 11.32 22.05
C SER A 140 -5.42 10.09 21.17
N THR A 141 -4.88 10.30 19.96
CA THR A 141 -4.60 9.19 19.05
C THR A 141 -3.31 8.52 19.51
N THR A 142 -3.44 7.35 20.14
CA THR A 142 -2.30 6.53 20.55
C THR A 142 -2.04 5.48 19.48
N LEU A 143 -0.85 5.51 18.87
CA LEU A 143 -0.43 4.51 17.90
C LEU A 143 0.15 3.27 18.60
N SER A 144 -0.13 2.08 18.07
CA SER A 144 0.56 0.85 18.43
C SER A 144 2.00 0.84 17.91
N GLU A 145 2.85 -0.02 18.46
CA GLU A 145 4.28 -0.09 18.07
C GLU A 145 4.49 -0.38 16.57
N ASN A 146 3.68 -1.26 15.97
CA ASN A 146 3.74 -1.54 14.53
C ASN A 146 3.36 -0.32 13.67
N GLU A 147 2.49 0.55 14.18
CA GLU A 147 2.07 1.77 13.48
C GLU A 147 3.14 2.84 13.57
N LYS A 148 3.75 3.01 14.76
CA LYS A 148 4.95 3.83 14.94
C LYS A 148 6.07 3.38 14.01
N GLU A 149 6.32 2.06 13.92
CA GLU A 149 7.31 1.48 13.00
C GLU A 149 6.99 1.81 11.53
N THR A 150 5.72 1.80 11.15
CA THR A 150 5.29 2.18 9.80
C THR A 150 5.64 3.65 9.49
N TYR A 151 5.36 4.58 10.40
CA TYR A 151 5.75 5.99 10.23
C TYR A 151 7.26 6.19 10.20
N LEU A 152 7.99 5.49 11.08
CA LEU A 152 9.45 5.51 11.09
C LEU A 152 10.00 5.07 9.73
N ARG A 153 9.54 3.94 9.21
CA ARG A 153 9.95 3.46 7.89
C ARG A 153 9.66 4.47 6.79
N LEU A 154 8.47 5.07 6.78
CA LEU A 154 8.09 6.08 5.80
C LEU A 154 8.96 7.33 5.89
N TYR A 155 9.33 7.78 7.10
CA TYR A 155 10.23 8.92 7.32
C TYR A 155 11.62 8.70 6.67
N LEU A 156 12.12 7.47 6.72
CA LEU A 156 13.44 7.12 6.17
C LEU A 156 13.45 6.92 4.67
N LEU A 157 12.36 6.38 4.15
CA LEU A 157 12.20 6.19 2.72
C LEU A 157 11.73 7.46 2.02
N ALA A 158 11.37 8.51 2.76
CA ALA A 158 10.96 9.78 2.20
C ALA A 158 12.10 10.41 1.36
N PRO A 159 11.88 10.58 0.04
CA PRO A 159 12.95 11.03 -0.86
C PRO A 159 13.22 12.53 -0.72
N ASP A 160 12.21 13.33 -0.41
CA ASP A 160 12.31 14.79 -0.37
C ASP A 160 12.31 15.35 1.07
N PRO A 161 13.03 16.46 1.33
CA PRO A 161 13.13 17.07 2.65
C PRO A 161 11.79 17.57 3.22
N HIS A 162 10.86 17.99 2.35
CA HIS A 162 9.58 18.55 2.79
C HIS A 162 8.66 17.46 3.36
N THR A 163 8.54 16.33 2.68
CA THR A 163 7.84 15.14 3.20
C THR A 163 8.47 14.67 4.50
N ARG A 164 9.80 14.64 4.59
CA ARG A 164 10.52 14.28 5.82
C ARG A 164 10.22 15.22 6.98
N ALA A 165 10.23 16.53 6.76
CA ALA A 165 9.89 17.53 7.78
C ALA A 165 8.45 17.39 8.27
N ARG A 166 7.50 17.12 7.36
CA ARG A 166 6.11 16.86 7.75
C ARG A 166 5.97 15.56 8.56
N LEU A 167 6.70 14.51 8.17
CA LEU A 167 6.76 13.25 8.89
C LEU A 167 7.39 13.39 10.28
N ALA A 168 8.44 14.20 10.43
CA ALA A 168 9.02 14.53 11.74
C ALA A 168 7.98 15.15 12.68
N GLY A 169 7.17 16.08 12.17
CA GLY A 169 6.05 16.66 12.92
C GLY A 169 5.00 15.63 13.35
N LEU A 170 4.73 14.62 12.51
CA LEU A 170 3.83 13.51 12.88
C LEU A 170 4.46 12.60 13.93
N LEU A 171 5.73 12.20 13.77
CA LEU A 171 6.45 11.38 14.74
C LEU A 171 6.47 12.04 16.13
N SER A 172 6.77 13.35 16.17
CA SER A 172 6.75 14.14 17.41
C SER A 172 5.35 14.18 18.05
N ARG A 173 4.29 14.37 17.25
CA ARG A 173 2.90 14.33 17.73
C ARG A 173 2.54 12.99 18.37
N TYR A 174 3.10 11.90 17.88
CA TYR A 174 2.90 10.55 18.40
C TYR A 174 3.89 10.15 19.51
N GLY A 175 4.70 11.10 20.00
CA GLY A 175 5.67 10.87 21.08
C GLY A 175 6.85 9.99 20.68
N ILE A 176 7.16 9.93 19.38
CA ILE A 176 8.31 9.21 18.84
C ILE A 176 9.48 10.19 18.76
N ASP A 177 10.50 9.97 19.58
CA ASP A 177 11.73 10.77 19.56
C ASP A 177 12.48 10.58 18.24
N GLU A 178 12.81 11.69 17.57
CA GLU A 178 13.45 11.73 16.25
C GLU A 178 14.88 11.16 16.30
N ASN A 179 15.60 11.32 17.41
CA ASN A 179 16.94 10.77 17.55
C ASN A 179 16.91 9.24 17.68
N THR A 180 16.02 8.73 18.53
CA THR A 180 15.78 7.28 18.67
C THR A 180 15.24 6.66 17.37
N ALA A 181 14.42 7.41 16.64
CA ALA A 181 13.93 7.07 15.32
C ALA A 181 15.08 6.95 14.30
N PHE A 182 16.00 7.91 14.29
CA PHE A 182 17.13 7.99 13.37
C PHE A 182 18.19 6.89 13.62
N GLU A 183 18.41 6.49 14.87
CA GLU A 183 19.30 5.36 15.18
C GLU A 183 18.70 4.03 14.70
N ARG A 184 17.44 3.73 15.06
CA ARG A 184 16.72 2.52 14.60
C ARG A 184 16.61 2.46 13.08
N ALA A 185 16.45 3.62 12.48
CA ALA A 185 16.41 3.81 11.06
C ALA A 185 17.70 3.44 10.34
N ARG A 186 18.84 3.91 10.85
CA ARG A 186 20.15 3.61 10.29
C ARG A 186 20.37 2.11 10.26
N ASP A 187 20.02 1.44 11.36
CA ASP A 187 20.08 -0.02 11.47
C ASP A 187 19.13 -0.71 10.47
N TYR A 188 17.91 -0.18 10.30
CA TYR A 188 16.94 -0.72 9.35
C TYR A 188 17.39 -0.55 7.88
N THR A 189 17.88 0.63 7.49
CA THR A 189 18.41 0.89 6.15
C THR A 189 19.63 0.00 5.87
N GLN A 190 20.51 -0.18 6.86
CA GLN A 190 21.67 -1.05 6.74
C GLN A 190 21.27 -2.53 6.60
N ARG A 191 20.23 -2.99 7.32
CA ARG A 191 19.65 -4.33 7.13
C ARG A 191 19.02 -4.49 5.76
N LEU A 192 18.19 -3.55 5.30
CA LEU A 192 17.60 -3.60 3.97
C LEU A 192 18.67 -3.59 2.86
N GLN A 193 19.72 -2.80 3.00
CA GLN A 193 20.85 -2.81 2.06
C GLN A 193 21.57 -4.17 2.09
N THR A 194 21.76 -4.76 3.27
CA THR A 194 22.37 -6.09 3.42
C THR A 194 21.49 -7.17 2.79
N GLU A 195 20.20 -7.17 3.07
CA GLU A 195 19.22 -8.10 2.46
C GLU A 195 19.12 -7.91 0.95
N HIS A 196 19.17 -6.68 0.46
CA HIS A 196 19.14 -6.38 -0.96
C HIS A 196 20.42 -6.89 -1.64
N THR A 197 21.58 -6.67 -1.03
CA THR A 197 22.87 -7.20 -1.51
C THR A 197 22.87 -8.72 -1.50
N GLN A 198 22.38 -9.35 -0.43
CA GLN A 198 22.27 -10.81 -0.32
C GLN A 198 21.26 -11.41 -1.33
N ARG A 199 20.16 -10.71 -1.64
CA ARG A 199 19.15 -11.15 -2.61
C ARG A 199 19.52 -10.88 -4.07
N LEU A 200 20.28 -9.82 -4.34
CA LEU A 200 20.82 -9.51 -5.66
C LEU A 200 22.10 -10.28 -5.98
N ASN A 201 22.72 -10.90 -4.99
CA ASN A 201 23.67 -12.00 -5.18
C ASN A 201 22.93 -13.26 -5.68
N TYR A 202 22.32 -13.17 -6.86
CA TYR A 202 22.43 -14.28 -7.79
C TYR A 202 23.92 -14.49 -8.05
N LEU A 203 24.32 -15.74 -8.30
CA LEU A 203 25.68 -16.16 -8.60
C LEU A 203 26.47 -15.03 -9.30
N PRO A 204 27.67 -14.65 -8.80
CA PRO A 204 28.54 -13.69 -9.48
C PRO A 204 28.52 -13.93 -10.99
N VAL A 205 28.53 -12.88 -11.81
CA VAL A 205 28.44 -13.02 -13.28
C VAL A 205 29.45 -14.05 -13.81
N ASP A 206 30.61 -14.09 -13.17
CA ASP A 206 31.73 -15.02 -13.33
C ASP A 206 31.41 -16.49 -12.95
N LEU A 207 30.52 -16.71 -11.98
CA LEU A 207 29.96 -18.03 -11.66
C LEU A 207 28.82 -18.42 -12.62
N TRP A 208 28.02 -17.46 -13.09
CA TRP A 208 26.98 -17.71 -14.09
C TRP A 208 27.57 -18.12 -15.45
N SER A 209 28.66 -17.47 -15.89
CA SER A 209 29.39 -17.87 -17.11
C SER A 209 29.94 -19.29 -17.04
N THR A 210 30.37 -19.73 -15.86
CA THR A 210 30.92 -21.07 -15.64
C THR A 210 29.84 -22.16 -15.74
N ILE A 211 28.59 -21.85 -15.38
CA ILE A 211 27.46 -22.80 -15.42
C ILE A 211 26.82 -22.84 -16.82
N VAL A 212 26.79 -21.72 -17.54
CA VAL A 212 26.09 -21.61 -18.84
C VAL A 212 26.99 -21.97 -20.03
N ASN A 213 28.32 -21.89 -19.88
CA ASN A 213 29.29 -22.39 -20.86
C ASN A 213 30.07 -23.60 -20.31
N PRO A 214 29.49 -24.81 -20.32
CA PRO A 214 30.19 -26.02 -19.89
C PRO A 214 31.38 -26.41 -20.80
N LYS A 215 31.60 -25.72 -21.92
CA LYS A 215 32.58 -26.09 -22.96
C LYS A 215 34.04 -25.84 -22.60
N GLU A 216 34.35 -25.13 -21.53
CA GLU A 216 35.75 -24.85 -21.15
C GLU A 216 36.34 -25.86 -20.15
N PHE A 217 35.53 -26.77 -19.60
CA PHE A 217 36.04 -27.78 -18.66
C PHE A 217 36.71 -28.99 -19.35
N ASP A 218 36.43 -29.22 -20.64
CA ASP A 218 36.96 -30.39 -21.38
C ASP A 218 38.30 -30.13 -22.09
N SER A 219 38.81 -28.90 -22.14
CA SER A 219 40.10 -28.60 -22.82
C SER A 219 41.35 -28.82 -21.96
N ALA A 220 41.21 -29.18 -20.68
CA ALA A 220 42.36 -29.33 -19.76
C ALA A 220 42.90 -30.77 -19.64
N THR A 221 42.33 -31.77 -20.34
CA THR A 221 42.76 -33.19 -20.24
C THR A 221 43.28 -33.80 -21.55
N ALA A 222 43.48 -33.00 -22.60
CA ALA A 222 44.17 -33.46 -23.80
C ALA A 222 45.69 -33.54 -23.57
N THR A 223 46.13 -34.66 -23.01
CA THR A 223 47.55 -35.03 -22.93
C THR A 223 48.05 -35.34 -24.34
N PRO A 224 49.15 -34.73 -24.83
CA PRO A 224 49.67 -35.06 -26.15
C PRO A 224 50.37 -36.43 -26.10
N SER A 225 49.76 -37.44 -26.73
CA SER A 225 50.44 -38.71 -27.02
C SER A 225 51.41 -38.51 -28.20
N ARG A 226 52.64 -38.97 -28.00
CA ARG A 226 53.75 -39.02 -28.98
C ARG A 226 53.41 -39.79 -30.24
#